data_AF-A0A7S1WBK9-F1
#
_entry.id   AF-A0A7S1WBK9-F1
#
_cell.length_a   1.000
_cell.length_b   1.000
_cell.length_c   1.000
_cell.angle_alpha   90.00
_cell.angle_beta   90.00
_cell.angle_gamma   90.00
#
_symmetry.space_group_name_H-M   'P 1'
#
loop_
_entity.id
_entity.type
_entity.pdbx_description
1 polymer ?
#
loop_
_entity_poly.entity_id
_entity_poly.type
_entity_poly.pdbx_seq_one_letter_code
_entity_poly.pdbx_strand_id
1 'polypeptide(L)'
;EWACRYCGIHDPASVMKCRGDGKWFCNSRLPGLPSSCIILHLVRAKQKEVQLHPDSPLGEIVLECYNCGQRNVFLLGFIAAKSDSVVVLLCRVCLSNNALKDSNWDLGQWQPLIEDRSFLPWLVKIPDAKEQMRSWHITAAQVNKLEELWKANPDATLEDLEGKSGPGLEDDPQPVMLRYEDAYQYL
;
A
#
# COMPACT_ATOMS: atom_id res chain seq x y z
N GLU A 1 -7.56 4.07 16.00
CA GLU A 1 -6.51 5.03 15.61
C GLU A 1 -6.04 4.69 14.20
N TRP A 2 -6.02 5.67 13.28
CA TRP A 2 -5.77 5.53 11.84
C TRP A 2 -4.30 5.77 11.46
N ALA A 3 -3.38 5.46 12.37
CA ALA A 3 -1.96 5.63 12.13
C ALA A 3 -1.42 4.57 11.15
N CYS A 4 -0.51 4.99 10.28
CA CYS A 4 0.23 4.11 9.39
C CYS A 4 0.96 3.03 10.18
N ARG A 5 0.66 1.75 9.93
CA ARG A 5 1.26 0.62 10.66
C ARG A 5 2.76 0.43 10.44
N TYR A 6 3.34 1.11 9.45
CA TYR A 6 4.78 1.08 9.19
C TYR A 6 5.54 2.23 9.85
N CYS A 7 4.99 3.45 9.85
CA CYS A 7 5.75 4.64 10.24
C CYS A 7 5.04 5.59 11.21
N GLY A 8 3.81 5.30 11.59
CA GLY A 8 3.05 6.08 12.58
C GLY A 8 2.43 7.39 12.07
N ILE A 9 2.61 7.76 10.80
CA ILE A 9 1.94 8.93 10.19
C ILE A 9 0.42 8.73 10.27
N HIS A 10 -0.30 9.73 10.77
CA HIS A 10 -1.73 9.65 11.10
C HIS A 10 -2.54 10.87 10.65
N ASP A 11 -2.01 11.67 9.72
CA ASP A 11 -2.79 12.73 9.07
C ASP A 11 -3.94 12.09 8.24
N PRO A 12 -5.21 12.38 8.56
CA PRO A 12 -6.37 11.88 7.81
C PRO A 12 -6.30 12.04 6.30
N ALA A 13 -5.71 13.14 5.82
CA ALA A 13 -5.59 13.40 4.38
C ALA A 13 -4.52 12.53 3.71
N SER A 14 -3.63 11.92 4.49
CA SER A 14 -2.45 11.22 4.01
C SER A 14 -2.47 9.72 4.24
N VAL A 15 -3.54 9.18 4.86
CA VAL A 15 -3.68 7.76 5.18
C VAL A 15 -4.87 7.12 4.47
N MET A 16 -4.74 5.83 4.16
CA MET A 16 -5.81 5.00 3.62
C MET A 16 -5.92 3.71 4.40
N LYS A 17 -7.13 3.17 4.49
CA LYS A 17 -7.41 1.87 5.05
C LYS A 17 -7.34 0.81 3.95
N CYS A 18 -6.55 -0.23 4.17
CA CYS A 18 -6.64 -1.46 3.39
C CYS A 18 -7.92 -2.20 3.79
N ARG A 19 -8.80 -2.51 2.84
CA ARG A 19 -10.07 -3.20 3.17
C ARG A 19 -9.87 -4.69 3.45
N GLY A 20 -8.79 -5.28 2.96
CA GLY A 20 -8.51 -6.70 3.13
C GLY A 20 -8.19 -7.10 4.56
N ASP A 21 -7.44 -6.26 5.27
CA ASP A 21 -6.98 -6.55 6.64
C ASP A 21 -7.35 -5.45 7.65
N GLY A 22 -7.99 -4.37 7.20
CA GLY A 22 -8.46 -3.27 8.03
C GLY A 22 -7.38 -2.31 8.54
N LYS A 23 -6.11 -2.51 8.16
CA LYS A 23 -4.98 -1.70 8.63
C LYS A 23 -4.85 -0.40 7.83
N TRP A 24 -4.26 0.62 8.47
CA TRP A 24 -4.03 1.94 7.87
C TRP A 24 -2.58 2.10 7.44
N PHE A 25 -2.38 2.75 6.29
CA PHE A 25 -1.07 3.06 5.74
C PHE A 25 -1.07 4.44 5.08
N CYS A 26 0.04 5.16 5.19
CA CYS A 26 0.19 6.48 4.57
C CYS A 26 0.62 6.39 3.10
N ASN A 27 0.44 7.49 2.38
CA ASN A 27 0.93 7.65 1.00
C ASN A 27 2.40 8.15 0.91
N SER A 28 3.13 8.19 2.03
CA SER A 28 4.54 8.60 2.04
C SER A 28 5.47 7.53 1.44
N ARG A 29 6.45 7.99 0.65
CA ARG A 29 7.59 7.22 0.17
C ARG A 29 8.80 7.48 1.08
N LEU A 30 8.93 6.68 2.13
CA LEU A 30 10.03 6.83 3.07
C LEU A 30 11.37 6.40 2.47
N PRO A 31 12.49 7.01 2.90
CA PRO A 31 13.82 6.56 2.53
C PRO A 31 14.02 5.06 2.83
N GLY A 32 14.54 4.31 1.85
CA GLY A 32 14.77 2.87 1.99
C GLY A 32 13.58 1.97 1.64
N LEU A 33 12.38 2.54 1.39
CA LEU A 33 11.24 1.79 0.87
C LEU A 33 11.09 1.93 -0.66
N PRO A 34 10.69 0.87 -1.38
CA PRO A 34 10.61 0.90 -2.84
C PRO A 34 9.38 1.62 -3.39
N SER A 35 8.39 1.94 -2.55
CA SER A 35 7.10 2.53 -2.88
C SER A 35 6.51 3.27 -1.66
N SER A 36 5.34 3.88 -1.81
CA SER A 36 4.61 4.40 -0.64
C SER A 36 4.22 3.27 0.31
N CYS A 37 4.01 3.58 1.59
CA CYS A 37 3.64 2.58 2.60
C CYS A 37 2.38 1.78 2.21
N ILE A 38 1.32 2.46 1.74
CA ILE A 38 0.10 1.79 1.30
C ILE A 38 0.33 0.88 0.09
N ILE A 39 1.05 1.34 -0.94
CA ILE A 39 1.34 0.52 -2.12
C ILE A 39 2.21 -0.68 -1.77
N LEU A 40 3.19 -0.50 -0.88
CA LEU A 40 4.05 -1.57 -0.41
C LEU A 40 3.24 -2.67 0.27
N HIS A 41 2.36 -2.28 1.19
CA HIS A 41 1.46 -3.22 1.87
C HIS A 41 0.54 -3.94 0.89
N LEU A 42 -0.16 -3.22 0.00
CA LEU A 42 -1.08 -3.83 -0.97
C LEU A 42 -0.40 -4.92 -1.81
N VAL A 43 0.82 -4.66 -2.27
CA VAL A 43 1.61 -5.65 -3.04
C VAL A 43 2.01 -6.84 -2.18
N ARG A 44 2.51 -6.61 -0.96
CA ARG A 44 3.00 -7.67 -0.05
C ARG A 44 1.87 -8.56 0.47
N ALA A 45 0.79 -7.94 0.93
CA ALA A 45 -0.40 -8.62 1.44
C ALA A 45 -1.35 -9.11 0.33
N LYS A 46 -1.01 -8.89 -0.95
CA LYS A 46 -1.82 -9.23 -2.13
C LYS A 46 -3.23 -8.62 -2.10
N GLN A 47 -3.36 -7.45 -1.49
CA GLN A 47 -4.60 -6.71 -1.37
C GLN A 47 -4.75 -5.72 -2.52
N LYS A 48 -6.01 -5.40 -2.85
CA LYS A 48 -6.34 -4.62 -4.05
C LYS A 48 -7.35 -3.51 -3.77
N GLU A 49 -7.93 -3.47 -2.58
CA GLU A 49 -9.03 -2.58 -2.23
C GLU A 49 -8.65 -1.67 -1.07
N VAL A 50 -9.00 -0.39 -1.19
CA VAL A 50 -8.71 0.63 -0.20
C VAL A 50 -9.92 1.53 0.05
N GLN A 51 -9.87 2.22 1.18
CA GLN A 51 -10.86 3.21 1.59
C GLN A 51 -10.14 4.46 2.12
N LEU A 52 -10.64 5.64 1.75
CA LEU A 52 -10.17 6.92 2.27
C LEU A 52 -10.63 7.14 3.71
N HIS A 53 -9.91 8.00 4.43
CA HIS A 53 -10.30 8.40 5.77
C HIS A 53 -11.63 9.21 5.76
N PRO A 54 -12.50 9.06 6.77
CA PRO A 54 -13.72 9.86 6.89
C PRO A 54 -13.48 11.37 6.87
N ASP A 55 -12.42 11.82 7.56
CA ASP A 55 -12.00 13.22 7.57
C ASP A 55 -11.04 13.60 6.42
N SER A 56 -10.91 12.76 5.39
CA SER A 56 -10.15 13.13 4.19
C SER A 56 -10.87 14.23 3.41
N PRO A 57 -10.18 15.00 2.54
CA PRO A 57 -10.82 16.04 1.72
C PRO A 57 -11.96 15.53 0.83
N LEU A 58 -12.00 14.23 0.53
CA LEU A 58 -13.02 13.57 -0.28
C LEU A 58 -14.02 12.77 0.57
N GLY A 59 -13.85 12.72 1.90
CA GLY A 59 -14.67 11.93 2.80
C GLY A 59 -14.36 10.42 2.78
N GLU A 60 -15.22 9.64 3.45
CA GLU A 60 -15.11 8.18 3.49
C GLU A 60 -15.55 7.55 2.16
N ILE A 61 -14.61 7.36 1.24
CA ILE A 61 -14.86 6.77 -0.08
C ILE A 61 -14.10 5.46 -0.25
N VAL A 62 -14.80 4.42 -0.73
CA VAL A 62 -14.17 3.21 -1.26
C VAL A 62 -13.88 3.43 -2.74
N LEU A 63 -12.62 3.23 -3.16
CA LEU A 63 -12.24 3.43 -4.55
C LEU A 63 -12.77 2.29 -5.42
N GLU A 64 -13.71 2.60 -6.30
CA GLU A 64 -14.32 1.63 -7.21
C GLU A 64 -14.59 2.23 -8.59
N CYS A 65 -14.64 1.36 -9.60
CA CYS A 65 -15.00 1.76 -10.95
C CYS A 65 -16.46 2.19 -11.01
N TYR A 66 -16.73 3.41 -11.48
CA TYR A 66 -18.08 3.94 -11.64
C TYR A 66 -18.99 3.02 -12.49
N ASN A 67 -18.44 2.37 -13.51
CA ASN A 67 -19.22 1.57 -14.45
C ASN A 67 -19.52 0.13 -13.96
N CYS A 68 -18.55 -0.56 -13.35
CA CYS A 68 -18.68 -1.99 -13.01
C CYS A 68 -18.49 -2.31 -11.53
N GLY A 69 -18.21 -1.31 -10.69
CA GLY A 69 -18.00 -1.48 -9.25
C GLY A 69 -16.71 -2.21 -8.86
N GLN A 70 -15.83 -2.57 -9.80
CA GLN A 70 -14.59 -3.27 -9.45
C GLN A 70 -13.64 -2.37 -8.65
N ARG A 71 -13.10 -2.91 -7.56
CA ARG A 71 -12.33 -2.16 -6.54
C ARG A 71 -10.83 -2.35 -6.60
N ASN A 72 -10.34 -3.02 -7.64
CA ASN A 72 -8.90 -3.24 -7.81
C ASN A 72 -8.21 -1.92 -8.21
N VAL A 73 -7.58 -1.26 -7.23
CA VAL A 73 -6.94 0.06 -7.39
C VAL A 73 -5.85 0.07 -8.46
N PHE A 74 -5.19 -1.06 -8.72
CA PHE A 74 -4.16 -1.17 -9.76
C PHE A 74 -4.73 -1.12 -11.19
N LEU A 75 -6.05 -1.32 -11.33
CA LEU A 75 -6.75 -1.21 -12.60
C LEU A 75 -7.54 0.10 -12.71
N LEU A 76 -7.69 0.84 -11.61
CA LEU A 76 -8.43 2.08 -11.57
C LEU A 76 -7.57 3.25 -12.08
N GLY A 77 -8.26 4.15 -12.75
CA GLY A 77 -7.77 5.46 -13.11
C GLY A 77 -8.90 6.45 -13.09
N PHE A 78 -8.58 7.68 -13.45
CA PHE A 78 -9.53 8.77 -13.48
C PHE A 78 -9.57 9.44 -14.84
N ILE A 79 -10.70 10.08 -15.13
CA ILE A 79 -10.87 11.00 -16.25
C ILE A 79 -11.42 12.30 -15.65
N ALA A 80 -10.74 13.42 -15.88
CA ALA A 80 -11.19 14.74 -15.45
C ALA A 80 -12.10 15.38 -16.50
N ALA A 81 -13.13 16.11 -16.07
CA ALA A 81 -13.99 16.85 -16.98
C ALA A 81 -13.28 18.11 -17.46
N LYS A 82 -13.54 18.54 -18.71
CA LYS A 82 -12.90 19.73 -19.29
C LYS A 82 -13.38 21.05 -18.67
N SER A 83 -14.55 21.06 -18.03
CA SER A 83 -15.22 22.28 -17.56
C SER A 83 -15.72 22.24 -16.11
N ASP A 84 -15.98 21.05 -15.58
CA ASP A 84 -16.38 20.86 -14.19
C ASP A 84 -15.24 20.16 -13.46
N SER A 85 -14.95 20.56 -12.21
CA SER A 85 -13.98 19.91 -11.32
C SER A 85 -14.39 18.49 -10.89
N VAL A 86 -15.20 17.81 -11.71
CA VAL A 86 -15.71 16.47 -11.52
C VAL A 86 -14.71 15.48 -12.10
N VAL A 87 -14.42 14.45 -11.31
CA VAL A 87 -13.53 13.37 -11.66
C VAL A 87 -14.32 12.06 -11.60
N VAL A 88 -14.23 11.24 -12.64
CA VAL A 88 -14.83 9.90 -12.65
C VAL A 88 -13.75 8.83 -12.54
N LEU A 89 -13.99 7.83 -11.68
CA LEU A 89 -13.13 6.65 -11.56
C LEU A 89 -13.57 5.57 -12.54
N LEU A 90 -12.66 5.11 -13.40
CA LEU A 90 -12.93 4.07 -14.39
C LEU A 90 -11.80 3.05 -14.42
N CYS A 91 -12.14 1.77 -14.54
CA CYS A 91 -11.13 0.73 -14.70
C CYS A 91 -10.67 0.59 -16.15
N ARG A 92 -9.44 0.11 -16.35
CA ARG A 92 -8.86 -0.17 -17.68
C ARG A 92 -9.75 -1.04 -18.57
N VAL A 93 -10.44 -2.04 -18.01
CA VAL A 93 -11.32 -2.95 -18.77
C VAL A 93 -12.54 -2.21 -19.32
N CYS A 94 -13.19 -1.38 -18.49
CA CYS A 94 -14.34 -0.57 -18.92
C CYS A 94 -13.93 0.53 -19.91
N LEU A 95 -12.72 1.08 -19.77
CA LEU A 95 -12.15 1.99 -20.74
C LEU A 95 -12.03 1.33 -22.12
N SER A 96 -11.44 0.13 -22.20
CA SER A 96 -11.25 -0.60 -23.46
C SER A 96 -12.56 -1.02 -24.13
N ASN A 97 -13.59 -1.34 -23.34
CA ASN A 97 -14.90 -1.72 -23.86
C ASN A 97 -15.76 -0.51 -24.29
N ASN A 98 -15.23 0.72 -24.26
CA ASN A 98 -15.97 1.95 -24.52
C ASN A 98 -17.28 2.03 -23.72
N ALA A 99 -17.24 1.63 -22.44
CA ALA A 99 -18.44 1.54 -21.61
C ALA A 99 -19.17 2.89 -21.42
N LEU A 100 -18.48 4.01 -21.67
CA LEU A 100 -18.99 5.37 -21.54
C LEU A 100 -19.04 6.12 -22.89
N LYS A 101 -19.16 5.42 -24.02
CA LYS A 101 -19.09 6.03 -25.37
C LYS A 101 -20.12 7.14 -25.63
N ASP A 102 -21.28 7.07 -24.96
CA ASP A 102 -22.36 8.06 -25.06
C ASP A 102 -22.29 9.16 -23.98
N SER A 103 -21.22 9.18 -23.17
CA SER A 103 -20.99 10.20 -22.15
C SER A 103 -20.06 11.30 -22.67
N ASN A 104 -20.14 12.51 -22.10
CA ASN A 104 -19.27 13.65 -22.43
C ASN A 104 -17.80 13.49 -21.95
N TRP A 105 -17.34 12.26 -21.68
CA TRP A 105 -16.01 11.98 -21.14
C TRP A 105 -15.01 11.67 -22.25
N ASP A 106 -13.89 12.39 -22.28
CA ASP A 106 -12.78 12.11 -23.18
C ASP A 106 -11.97 10.92 -22.68
N LEU A 107 -12.30 9.71 -23.16
CA LEU A 107 -11.66 8.46 -22.74
C LEU A 107 -10.13 8.46 -22.98
N GLY A 108 -9.63 9.29 -23.90
CA GLY A 108 -8.20 9.44 -24.14
C GLY A 108 -7.44 10.10 -22.97
N GLN A 109 -8.14 10.78 -22.06
CA GLN A 109 -7.57 11.47 -20.90
C GLN A 109 -7.47 10.57 -19.65
N TRP A 110 -7.70 9.26 -19.80
CA TRP A 110 -7.57 8.34 -18.66
C TRP A 110 -6.14 8.32 -18.12
N GLN A 111 -6.01 8.49 -16.81
CA GLN A 111 -4.75 8.41 -16.07
C GLN A 111 -4.88 7.47 -14.88
N PRO A 112 -3.85 6.66 -14.54
CA PRO A 112 -3.92 5.72 -13.42
C PRO A 112 -4.01 6.46 -12.09
N LEU A 113 -4.67 5.86 -11.08
CA LEU A 113 -4.67 6.43 -9.72
C LEU A 113 -3.34 6.29 -8.99
N ILE A 114 -2.48 5.40 -9.50
CA ILE A 114 -1.17 5.09 -8.93
C ILE A 114 -0.10 5.47 -9.96
N GLU A 115 0.77 6.39 -9.57
CA GLU A 115 1.90 6.85 -10.34
C GLU A 115 3.14 6.87 -9.44
N ASP A 116 4.30 6.50 -9.99
CA ASP A 116 5.56 6.42 -9.25
C ASP A 116 5.46 5.62 -7.94
N ARG A 117 4.64 4.56 -7.96
CA ARG A 117 4.40 3.62 -6.85
C ARG A 117 3.79 4.31 -5.61
N SER A 118 2.99 5.34 -5.84
CA SER A 118 2.19 6.08 -4.85
C SER A 118 0.83 6.45 -5.42
N PHE A 119 -0.17 6.72 -4.58
CA PHE A 119 -1.41 7.34 -5.05
C PHE A 119 -1.18 8.80 -5.42
N LEU A 120 -1.99 9.31 -6.34
CA LEU A 120 -1.91 10.70 -6.76
C LEU A 120 -2.15 11.67 -5.58
N PRO A 121 -1.41 12.80 -5.47
CA PRO A 121 -1.48 13.71 -4.32
C PRO A 121 -2.85 14.35 -4.07
N TRP A 122 -3.64 14.54 -5.13
CA TRP A 122 -4.99 15.11 -5.01
C TRP A 122 -5.99 14.11 -4.39
N LEU A 123 -5.71 12.81 -4.52
CA LEU A 123 -6.53 11.73 -3.98
C LEU A 123 -6.10 11.41 -2.55
N VAL A 124 -4.79 11.35 -2.31
CA VAL A 124 -4.20 11.13 -0.98
C VAL A 124 -2.98 12.01 -0.85
N LYS A 125 -3.03 12.96 0.10
CA LYS A 125 -1.94 13.89 0.35
C LYS A 125 -0.65 13.10 0.63
N ILE A 126 0.46 13.58 0.08
CA ILE A 126 1.78 13.08 0.45
C ILE A 126 2.19 13.83 1.73
N PRO A 127 2.49 13.13 2.84
CA PRO A 127 2.97 13.77 4.06
C PRO A 127 4.16 14.69 3.80
N ASP A 128 4.22 15.80 4.52
CA ASP A 128 5.31 16.76 4.32
C ASP A 128 6.65 16.24 4.89
N ALA A 129 7.75 16.94 4.57
CA ALA A 129 9.07 16.52 5.02
C ALA A 129 9.21 16.48 6.56
N LYS A 130 8.50 17.35 7.29
CA LYS A 130 8.55 17.40 8.76
C LYS A 130 7.83 16.21 9.38
N GLU A 131 6.68 15.84 8.82
CA GLU A 131 5.92 14.64 9.20
C GLU A 131 6.73 13.37 8.93
N GLN A 132 7.37 13.28 7.76
CA GLN A 132 8.23 12.16 7.41
C GLN A 132 9.46 12.05 8.33
N MET A 133 10.11 13.16 8.69
CA MET A 133 11.25 13.16 9.62
C MET A 133 10.89 12.70 11.03
N ARG A 134 9.64 12.93 11.46
CA ARG A 134 9.13 12.50 12.78
C ARG A 134 8.57 11.09 12.77
N SER A 135 8.41 10.49 11.59
CA SER A 135 7.89 9.13 11.44
C SER A 135 8.91 8.08 11.87
N TRP A 136 8.44 6.88 12.20
CA TRP A 136 9.36 5.78 12.49
C TRP A 136 10.15 5.40 11.25
N HIS A 137 11.45 5.19 11.45
CA HIS A 137 12.36 4.78 10.39
C HIS A 137 12.31 3.26 10.28
N ILE A 138 11.57 2.78 9.28
CA ILE A 138 11.41 1.36 8.99
C ILE A 138 12.12 0.98 7.70
N THR A 139 12.88 -0.11 7.75
CA THR A 139 13.58 -0.65 6.57
C THR A 139 12.69 -1.60 5.78
N ALA A 140 12.99 -1.82 4.50
CA ALA A 140 12.30 -2.80 3.69
C ALA A 140 12.39 -4.23 4.26
N ALA A 141 13.48 -4.57 4.95
CA ALA A 141 13.65 -5.87 5.61
C ALA A 141 12.72 -6.01 6.81
N GLN A 142 12.61 -4.99 7.65
CA GLN A 142 11.64 -4.96 8.76
C GLN A 142 10.20 -5.04 8.25
N VAL A 143 9.85 -4.31 7.18
CA VAL A 143 8.53 -4.44 6.53
C VAL A 143 8.27 -5.88 6.09
N ASN A 144 9.22 -6.54 5.43
CA ASN A 144 9.03 -7.92 4.98
C ASN A 144 8.80 -8.87 6.15
N LYS A 145 9.59 -8.75 7.23
CA LYS A 145 9.42 -9.55 8.45
C LYS A 145 8.06 -9.26 9.11
N LEU A 146 7.62 -8.01 9.14
CA LEU A 146 6.34 -7.61 9.71
C LEU A 146 5.15 -8.18 8.92
N GLU A 147 5.19 -8.08 7.60
CA GLU A 147 4.16 -8.62 6.71
C GLU A 147 4.07 -10.14 6.81
N GLU A 148 5.20 -10.84 6.97
CA GLU A 148 5.20 -12.27 7.21
C GLU A 148 4.58 -12.60 8.57
N LEU A 149 4.96 -11.83 9.61
CA LEU A 149 4.43 -11.99 10.95
C LEU A 149 2.91 -11.77 11.00
N TRP A 150 2.38 -10.80 10.24
CA TRP A 150 0.94 -10.53 10.16
C TRP A 150 0.10 -11.66 9.58
N LYS A 151 0.69 -12.61 8.84
CA LYS A 151 -0.03 -13.81 8.39
C LYS A 151 -0.41 -14.74 9.54
N ALA A 152 0.43 -14.79 10.58
CA ALA A 152 0.23 -15.63 11.75
C ALA A 152 -0.34 -14.85 12.95
N ASN A 153 0.07 -13.60 13.13
CA ASN A 153 -0.37 -12.71 14.18
C ASN A 153 -0.73 -11.33 13.59
N PRO A 154 -2.00 -11.10 13.22
CA PRO A 154 -2.44 -9.86 12.56
C PRO A 154 -2.22 -8.58 13.36
N ASP A 155 -2.13 -8.69 14.69
CA ASP A 155 -2.01 -7.55 15.60
C ASP A 155 -0.56 -7.19 15.92
N ALA A 156 0.42 -7.96 15.43
CA ALA A 156 1.82 -7.72 15.67
C ALA A 156 2.26 -6.28 15.30
N THR A 157 3.25 -5.81 16.04
CA THR A 157 3.83 -4.48 15.97
C THR A 157 5.31 -4.55 15.61
N LEU A 158 5.94 -3.40 15.40
CA LEU A 158 7.39 -3.35 15.15
C LEU A 158 8.21 -3.80 16.35
N GLU A 159 7.73 -3.58 17.58
CA GLU A 159 8.39 -4.01 18.81
C GLU A 159 8.50 -5.54 18.89
N ASP A 160 7.51 -6.26 18.35
CA ASP A 160 7.52 -7.74 18.28
C ASP A 160 8.62 -8.28 17.35
N LEU A 161 9.15 -7.46 16.43
CA LEU A 161 10.31 -7.82 15.61
C LEU A 161 11.63 -7.65 16.38
N GLU A 162 11.71 -6.62 17.22
CA GLU A 162 12.91 -6.33 18.02
C GLU A 162 13.08 -7.37 19.14
N GLY A 163 11.99 -7.79 19.79
CA GLY A 163 12.00 -8.84 20.81
C GLY A 163 12.34 -10.24 20.28
N LYS A 164 12.10 -10.51 18.99
CA LYS A 164 12.51 -11.76 18.31
C LYS A 164 13.92 -11.72 17.74
N SER A 165 14.56 -10.54 17.76
CA SER A 165 15.96 -10.34 17.41
C SER A 165 16.88 -10.39 18.64
N GLY A 166 16.46 -11.09 19.71
CA GLY A 166 17.32 -11.39 20.84
C GLY A 166 18.52 -12.25 20.41
N PRO A 167 19.69 -12.10 21.06
CA PRO A 167 20.88 -12.88 20.74
C PRO A 167 20.60 -14.37 21.00
N GLY A 168 20.30 -15.13 19.95
CA GLY A 168 20.01 -16.56 20.03
C GLY A 168 18.93 -17.14 19.12
N LEU A 169 18.28 -16.33 18.26
CA LEU A 169 17.28 -16.82 17.28
C LEU A 169 17.64 -16.50 15.82
N GLU A 170 18.93 -16.37 15.52
CA GLU A 170 19.41 -16.62 14.16
C GLU A 170 19.66 -18.13 14.05
N ASP A 171 18.62 -18.87 13.64
CA ASP A 171 18.80 -20.17 12.99
C ASP A 171 19.39 -19.90 11.59
N ASP A 172 20.58 -19.33 11.57
CA ASP A 172 21.30 -19.09 10.32
C ASP A 172 21.73 -20.47 9.84
N PRO A 173 21.28 -20.90 8.65
CA PRO A 173 21.55 -22.25 8.17
C PRO A 173 23.06 -22.49 8.18
N GLN A 174 23.49 -23.64 8.71
CA GLN A 174 24.91 -23.97 8.74
C GLN A 174 25.48 -23.82 7.32
N PRO A 175 26.58 -23.06 7.16
CA PRO A 175 27.15 -22.83 5.84
C PRO A 175 27.55 -24.17 5.21
N VAL A 176 27.35 -24.27 3.90
CA VAL A 176 27.70 -25.48 3.14
C VAL A 176 29.18 -25.79 3.36
N MET A 177 29.46 -26.98 3.89
CA MET A 177 30.82 -27.43 4.16
C MET A 177 31.40 -28.19 2.96
N LEU A 178 32.71 -28.09 2.77
CA LEU A 178 33.42 -28.88 1.74
C LEU A 178 33.42 -30.38 2.05
N ARG A 179 33.24 -30.75 3.33
CA ARG A 179 33.15 -32.12 3.82
C ARG A 179 32.18 -32.16 4.98
N TYR A 180 31.36 -33.21 5.01
CA TYR A 180 30.41 -33.51 6.07
C TYR A 180 30.86 -34.81 6.77
N GLU A 181 30.64 -34.90 8.07
CA GLU A 181 30.97 -36.06 8.90
C GLU A 181 30.11 -37.27 8.54
N ASP A 182 28.84 -37.05 8.22
CA ASP A 182 27.92 -38.08 7.77
C ASP A 182 26.79 -37.52 6.89
N ALA A 183 25.93 -38.42 6.41
CA ALA A 183 24.78 -38.07 5.58
C ALA A 183 23.69 -37.33 6.36
N TYR A 184 23.61 -37.46 7.69
CA TYR A 184 22.64 -36.74 8.51
C TYR A 184 23.02 -35.27 8.66
N GLN A 185 24.31 -34.96 8.71
CA GLN A 185 24.81 -33.57 8.75
C GLN A 185 24.63 -32.83 7.42
N TYR A 186 24.51 -33.56 6.30
CA TYR A 186 24.27 -32.98 4.98
C TYR A 186 22.79 -32.65 4.72
N LEU A 187 21.88 -33.42 5.33
CA LEU A 187 20.42 -33.29 5.17
C LEU A 187 19.86 -32.08 5.90
#